data_AF-A0A1V6H9K2-F1
#
_entry.id   AF-A0A1V6H9K2-F1
#
_cell.length_a   1.000
_cell.length_b   1.000
_cell.length_c   1.000
_cell.angle_alpha   90.00
_cell.angle_beta   90.00
_cell.angle_gamma   90.00
#
_symmetry.space_group_name_H-M   'P 1'
#
loop_
_entity.id
_entity.type
_entity.pdbx_description
1 polymer ?
#
loop_
_entity_poly.entity_id
_entity_poly.type
_entity_poly.pdbx_seq_one_letter_code
_entity_poly.pdbx_strand_id
1 'polypeptide(L)'
;MKKLLIAIIAFLAISVATVEAQPRAIGTRLGYGVDFSYQHSLGKNMLNFELGVPGFLTLGTAITYDWVFPITSWNQEGTWNWFAGVGVGGGWSWPISLGYWGSTGHAGWVGVAGRIGVEYNFTFPLQLSLDWRPLFGPAFASGAVAFNTGSLYAGAFALGVRYRF
;
A
#
# COMPACT_ATOMS: atom_id res chain seq x y z
N MET A 1 15.20 -23.08 -5.67
CA MET A 1 15.18 -21.77 -6.39
C MET A 1 14.49 -21.83 -7.74
N LYS A 2 14.81 -22.76 -8.66
CA LYS A 2 14.17 -22.85 -9.99
C LYS A 2 12.64 -23.04 -9.94
N LYS A 3 12.13 -23.84 -9.00
CA LYS A 3 10.69 -24.09 -8.81
C LYS A 3 9.91 -22.85 -8.34
N LEU A 4 10.56 -21.97 -7.57
CA LEU A 4 9.97 -20.70 -7.13
C LEU A 4 9.91 -19.70 -8.28
N LEU A 5 10.95 -19.64 -9.11
CA LEU A 5 10.97 -18.81 -10.32
C LEU A 5 9.90 -19.25 -11.33
N ILE A 6 9.73 -20.57 -11.52
CA ILE A 6 8.68 -21.13 -12.39
C ILE A 6 7.29 -20.86 -11.82
N ALA A 7 7.10 -20.92 -10.50
CA ALA A 7 5.84 -20.56 -9.87
C ALA A 7 5.51 -19.07 -10.05
N ILE A 8 6.50 -18.18 -9.93
CA ILE A 8 6.34 -16.73 -10.16
C ILE A 8 5.99 -16.46 -11.63
N ILE A 9 6.67 -17.11 -12.58
CA ILE A 9 6.41 -16.95 -14.02
C ILE A 9 5.04 -17.55 -14.41
N ALA A 10 4.65 -18.68 -13.82
CA ALA A 10 3.34 -19.28 -14.04
C ALA A 10 2.21 -18.42 -13.44
N PHE A 11 2.43 -17.77 -12.30
CA PHE A 11 1.48 -16.81 -11.74
C PHE A 11 1.31 -15.56 -12.62
N LEU A 12 2.40 -15.12 -13.28
CA LEU A 12 2.37 -14.02 -14.25
C LEU A 12 1.69 -14.39 -15.57
N ALA A 13 1.60 -15.68 -15.92
CA ALA A 13 1.10 -16.14 -17.21
C ALA A 13 -0.44 -16.34 -17.29
N ILE A 14 -1.17 -16.26 -16.17
CA ILE A 14 -2.61 -16.63 -16.12
C ILE A 14 -3.57 -15.45 -16.43
N SER A 15 -3.09 -14.23 -16.69
CA SER A 15 -3.99 -13.08 -16.89
C SER A 15 -4.30 -12.74 -18.34
N VAL A 16 -4.77 -13.70 -19.15
CA VAL A 16 -5.35 -13.40 -20.47
C VAL A 16 -6.72 -14.05 -20.61
N ALA A 17 -7.71 -13.47 -19.95
CA ALA A 17 -9.11 -13.65 -20.28
C ALA A 17 -9.74 -12.25 -20.37
N THR A 18 -10.07 -11.84 -21.59
CA THR A 18 -10.76 -10.58 -21.89
C THR A 18 -12.23 -10.70 -21.50
N VAL A 19 -12.48 -10.64 -20.20
CA VAL A 19 -13.69 -10.03 -19.66
C VAL A 19 -13.41 -8.51 -19.65
N GLU A 20 -14.44 -7.66 -19.81
CA GLU A 20 -14.38 -6.23 -19.43
C GLU A 20 -14.09 -6.15 -17.92
N ALA A 21 -12.86 -6.49 -17.55
CA ALA A 21 -12.42 -6.58 -16.19
C ALA A 21 -12.27 -5.16 -15.68
N GLN A 22 -12.76 -4.91 -14.46
CA GLN A 22 -12.50 -3.66 -13.79
C GLN A 22 -10.99 -3.38 -13.82
N PRO A 23 -10.55 -2.15 -14.19
CA PRO A 23 -9.14 -1.83 -14.33
C PRO A 23 -8.34 -2.20 -13.08
N ARG A 24 -7.13 -2.72 -13.30
CA ARG A 24 -6.22 -3.11 -12.21
C ARG A 24 -4.93 -2.33 -12.34
N ALA A 25 -4.24 -2.15 -11.23
CA ALA A 25 -2.88 -1.63 -11.26
C ALA A 25 -1.99 -2.41 -10.29
N ILE A 26 -0.74 -2.64 -10.69
CA ILE A 26 0.28 -3.22 -9.81
C ILE A 26 1.53 -2.35 -9.82
N GLY A 27 2.20 -2.24 -8.70
CA GLY A 27 3.46 -1.50 -8.64
C GLY A 27 3.94 -1.28 -7.23
N THR A 28 4.58 -0.15 -7.00
CA THR A 28 5.25 0.14 -5.73
C THR A 28 4.85 1.49 -5.17
N ARG A 29 4.71 1.56 -3.84
CA ARG A 29 4.57 2.79 -3.06
C ARG A 29 5.88 3.03 -2.30
N LEU A 30 6.56 4.11 -2.63
CA LEU A 30 7.90 4.48 -2.16
C LEU A 30 7.79 5.61 -1.14
N GLY A 31 8.07 5.32 0.13
CA GLY A 31 7.98 6.28 1.23
C GLY A 31 9.04 5.98 2.29
N TYR A 32 8.63 5.80 3.54
CA TYR A 32 9.53 5.36 4.61
C TYR A 32 10.11 3.95 4.39
N GLY A 33 9.56 3.20 3.45
CA GLY A 33 10.10 1.95 2.93
C GLY A 33 9.58 1.72 1.52
N VAL A 34 9.45 0.44 1.15
CA VAL A 34 8.85 0.04 -0.12
C VAL A 34 7.68 -0.87 0.16
N ASP A 35 6.51 -0.50 -0.37
CA ASP A 35 5.33 -1.35 -0.37
C ASP A 35 5.04 -1.81 -1.79
N PHE A 36 4.88 -3.11 -2.01
CA PHE A 36 4.24 -3.65 -3.20
C PHE A 36 2.75 -3.38 -3.11
N SER A 37 2.17 -2.86 -4.18
CA SER A 37 0.78 -2.41 -4.21
C SER A 37 0.03 -3.06 -5.36
N TYR A 38 -1.20 -3.47 -5.08
CA TYR A 38 -2.18 -3.95 -6.04
C TYR A 38 -3.47 -3.16 -5.84
N GLN A 39 -3.93 -2.52 -6.91
CA GLN A 39 -5.15 -1.72 -6.96
C GLN A 39 -6.17 -2.43 -7.86
N HIS A 40 -7.42 -2.46 -7.41
CA HIS A 40 -8.52 -3.03 -8.16
C HIS A 40 -9.69 -2.03 -8.17
N SER A 41 -10.10 -1.60 -9.36
CA SER A 41 -11.25 -0.69 -9.50
C SER A 41 -12.56 -1.39 -9.17
N LEU A 42 -13.47 -0.66 -8.54
CA LEU A 42 -14.80 -1.09 -8.12
C LEU A 42 -15.81 0.00 -8.51
N GLY A 43 -16.15 0.07 -9.80
CA GLY A 43 -16.97 1.13 -10.35
C GLY A 43 -16.26 2.48 -10.24
N LYS A 44 -16.77 3.38 -9.39
CA LYS A 44 -16.18 4.71 -9.14
C LYS A 44 -15.15 4.75 -8.00
N ASN A 45 -14.96 3.63 -7.31
CA ASN A 45 -14.07 3.52 -6.14
C ASN A 45 -12.98 2.49 -6.45
N MET A 46 -12.04 2.29 -5.53
CA MET A 46 -10.99 1.28 -5.68
C MET A 46 -10.71 0.56 -4.36
N LEU A 47 -10.26 -0.69 -4.48
CA LEU A 47 -9.65 -1.43 -3.39
C LEU A 47 -8.13 -1.44 -3.59
N ASN A 48 -7.38 -1.07 -2.57
CA ASN A 48 -5.92 -1.14 -2.58
C ASN A 48 -5.45 -2.16 -1.56
N PHE A 49 -4.61 -3.08 -2.00
CA PHE A 49 -3.87 -4.01 -1.16
C PHE A 49 -2.39 -3.66 -1.24
N GLU A 50 -1.72 -3.58 -0.09
CA GLU A 50 -0.30 -3.31 -0.03
C GLU A 50 0.41 -4.25 0.93
N LEU A 51 1.59 -4.70 0.53
CA LEU A 51 2.50 -5.52 1.33
C LEU A 51 3.89 -4.90 1.22
N GLY A 52 4.47 -4.52 2.34
CA GLY A 52 5.69 -3.73 2.31
C GLY A 52 6.64 -3.99 3.44
N VAL A 53 7.78 -3.31 3.35
CA VAL A 53 8.86 -3.40 4.30
C VAL A 53 9.20 -2.01 4.86
N PRO A 54 8.36 -1.43 5.74
CA PRO A 54 8.58 -0.07 6.25
C PRO A 54 9.91 0.03 7.02
N GLY A 55 10.74 1.03 6.72
CA GLY A 55 12.06 1.16 7.36
C GLY A 55 13.00 -0.04 7.15
N PHE A 56 12.69 -0.92 6.18
CA PHE A 56 13.47 -2.10 5.77
C PHE A 56 13.71 -3.20 6.83
N LEU A 57 13.01 -3.15 7.97
CA LEU A 57 13.25 -4.08 9.09
C LEU A 57 11.97 -4.73 9.64
N THR A 58 10.86 -4.46 8.97
CA THR A 58 9.49 -4.64 9.45
C THR A 58 8.66 -5.13 8.29
N LEU A 59 7.83 -6.15 8.47
CA LEU A 59 6.86 -6.57 7.47
C LEU A 59 5.51 -5.93 7.79
N GLY A 60 4.90 -5.24 6.84
CA GLY A 60 3.61 -4.59 7.02
C GLY A 60 2.66 -4.85 5.86
N THR A 61 1.37 -4.84 6.14
CA THR A 61 0.33 -4.87 5.11
C THR A 61 -0.81 -3.93 5.46
N ALA A 62 -1.48 -3.40 4.44
CA ALA A 62 -2.74 -2.70 4.62
C ALA A 62 -3.67 -2.94 3.43
N ILE A 63 -4.96 -2.84 3.71
CA ILE A 63 -6.04 -2.90 2.73
C ILE A 63 -6.91 -1.68 2.92
N THR A 64 -7.13 -0.89 1.88
CA THR A 64 -7.99 0.31 1.91
C THR A 64 -9.07 0.25 0.84
N TYR A 65 -10.25 0.73 1.18
CA TYR A 65 -11.29 1.09 0.24
C TYR A 65 -11.24 2.60 0.04
N ASP A 66 -10.99 3.03 -1.19
CA ASP A 66 -10.76 4.43 -1.51
C ASP A 66 -11.84 4.92 -2.48
N TRP A 67 -12.49 6.03 -2.10
CA TRP A 67 -13.36 6.80 -2.97
C TRP A 67 -12.50 7.65 -3.91
N VAL A 68 -12.79 7.59 -5.20
CA VAL A 68 -12.03 8.30 -6.24
C VAL A 68 -12.87 9.44 -6.80
N PHE A 69 -12.25 10.61 -6.92
CA PHE A 69 -12.89 11.85 -7.34
C PHE A 69 -12.10 12.46 -8.50
N PRO A 70 -12.68 12.54 -9.71
CA PRO A 70 -12.01 13.14 -10.85
C PRO A 70 -11.74 14.62 -10.67
N ILE A 71 -10.56 15.07 -11.11
CA ILE A 71 -10.21 16.48 -11.22
C ILE A 71 -10.32 16.88 -12.69
N THR A 72 -11.46 17.45 -13.06
CA THR A 72 -11.77 17.79 -14.46
C THR A 72 -11.32 19.19 -14.88
N SER A 73 -10.92 20.03 -13.93
CA SER A 73 -10.48 21.40 -14.19
C SER A 73 -9.07 21.48 -14.80
N TRP A 74 -8.31 20.38 -14.83
CA TRP A 74 -6.95 20.34 -15.33
C TRP A 74 -6.96 19.79 -16.77
N ASN A 75 -6.73 20.65 -17.75
CA ASN A 75 -6.72 20.28 -19.16
C ASN A 75 -5.40 19.62 -19.55
N GLN A 76 -5.38 18.28 -19.56
CA GLN A 76 -4.22 17.47 -19.93
C GLN A 76 -4.68 16.19 -20.63
N GLU A 77 -3.78 15.50 -21.35
CA GLU A 77 -4.13 14.28 -22.09
C GLU A 77 -4.46 13.08 -21.19
N GLY A 78 -3.90 13.03 -19.97
CA GLY A 78 -4.22 12.01 -18.97
C GLY A 78 -5.35 12.44 -18.01
N THR A 79 -5.66 11.57 -17.04
CA THR A 79 -6.72 11.85 -16.06
C THR A 79 -6.13 12.05 -14.66
N TRP A 80 -6.53 13.13 -14.00
CA TRP A 80 -6.23 13.38 -12.60
C TRP A 80 -7.39 12.96 -11.70
N ASN A 81 -7.07 12.31 -10.59
CA ASN A 81 -8.03 12.01 -9.54
C ASN A 81 -7.42 12.38 -8.19
N TRP A 82 -8.25 12.83 -7.25
CA TRP A 82 -7.92 12.71 -5.83
C TRP A 82 -8.72 11.57 -5.22
N PHE A 83 -8.20 10.98 -4.16
CA PHE A 83 -8.88 9.89 -3.48
C PHE A 83 -8.71 10.01 -1.98
N ALA A 84 -9.68 9.47 -1.27
CA ALA A 84 -9.63 9.31 0.17
C ALA A 84 -10.28 7.98 0.53
N GLY A 85 -9.84 7.36 1.62
CA GLY A 85 -10.33 6.05 1.98
C GLY A 85 -9.99 5.63 3.39
N VAL A 86 -10.56 4.48 3.74
CA VAL A 86 -10.42 3.85 5.05
C VAL A 86 -10.11 2.38 4.86
N GLY A 87 -9.47 1.81 5.87
CA GLY A 87 -9.01 0.44 5.77
C GLY A 87 -8.52 -0.12 7.08
N VAL A 88 -7.80 -1.22 6.97
CA VAL A 88 -7.15 -1.89 8.08
C VAL A 88 -5.76 -2.34 7.65
N GLY A 89 -4.90 -2.55 8.63
CA GLY A 89 -3.58 -3.10 8.36
C GLY A 89 -2.94 -3.61 9.63
N GLY A 90 -1.72 -4.10 9.47
CA GLY A 90 -0.93 -4.63 10.55
C GLY A 90 0.41 -5.11 10.06
N GLY A 91 1.22 -5.59 10.98
CA GLY A 91 2.53 -6.10 10.64
C GLY A 91 3.29 -6.62 11.82
N TRP A 92 4.53 -7.01 11.53
CA TRP A 92 5.45 -7.62 12.46
C TRP A 92 6.87 -7.10 12.24
N SER A 93 7.52 -6.70 13.32
CA SER A 93 8.92 -6.32 13.36
C SER A 93 9.70 -7.44 14.03
N TRP A 94 10.78 -7.86 13.36
CA TRP A 94 11.80 -8.71 13.95
C TRP A 94 12.52 -7.95 15.07
N PRO A 95 13.26 -8.62 15.98
CA PRO A 95 13.94 -7.92 17.06
C PRO A 95 15.01 -7.01 16.46
N ILE A 96 14.79 -5.71 16.57
CA ILE A 96 15.79 -4.70 16.26
C ILE A 96 16.05 -3.99 17.59
N SER A 97 17.31 -3.68 17.88
CA SER A 97 17.66 -2.79 18.99
C SER A 97 17.15 -1.37 18.68
N LEU A 98 15.86 -1.13 18.90
CA LEU A 98 15.27 0.20 18.83
C LEU A 98 15.54 0.88 20.16
N GLY A 99 16.58 1.72 20.19
CA GLY A 99 17.04 2.50 21.33
C GLY A 99 16.05 3.52 21.90
N TYR A 100 14.74 3.32 21.73
CA TYR A 100 13.67 4.13 22.31
C TYR A 100 12.87 3.38 23.40
N TRP A 101 12.92 2.04 23.44
CA TRP A 101 12.11 1.22 24.36
C TRP A 101 12.92 0.37 25.37
N GLY A 102 14.25 0.45 25.32
CA GLY A 102 15.14 -0.27 26.26
C GLY A 102 14.97 -1.80 26.28
N SER A 103 14.20 -2.37 25.34
CA SER A 103 13.84 -3.79 25.34
C SER A 103 13.99 -4.34 23.91
N THR A 104 14.89 -5.31 23.75
CA THR A 104 14.98 -6.12 22.53
C THR A 104 13.80 -7.09 22.52
N GLY A 105 12.86 -6.91 21.60
CA GLY A 105 11.69 -7.77 21.51
C GLY A 105 11.06 -7.72 20.13
N HIS A 106 10.36 -8.79 19.77
CA HIS A 106 9.45 -8.77 18.63
C HIS A 106 8.27 -7.86 18.93
N ALA A 107 7.84 -7.08 17.94
CA ALA A 107 6.67 -6.23 18.06
C ALA A 107 5.72 -6.48 16.89
N GLY A 108 4.46 -6.71 17.19
CA GLY A 108 3.40 -6.72 16.18
C GLY A 108 2.47 -5.53 16.36
N TRP A 109 1.73 -5.20 15.32
CA TRP A 109 0.69 -4.19 15.38
C TRP A 109 -0.45 -4.52 14.45
N VAL A 110 -1.63 -4.00 14.78
CA VAL A 110 -2.82 -4.00 13.94
C VAL A 110 -3.51 -2.66 14.10
N GLY A 111 -4.34 -2.26 13.15
CA GLY A 111 -5.08 -1.02 13.27
C GLY A 111 -5.96 -0.69 12.08
N VAL A 112 -6.63 0.44 12.21
CA VAL A 112 -7.38 1.07 11.13
C VAL A 112 -6.46 1.99 10.34
N ALA A 113 -6.58 1.96 9.02
CA ALA A 113 -5.86 2.83 8.11
C ALA A 113 -6.77 3.95 7.61
N GLY A 114 -6.24 5.17 7.54
CA GLY A 114 -6.77 6.23 6.68
C GLY A 114 -5.91 6.33 5.44
N ARG A 115 -6.46 6.78 4.31
CA ARG A 115 -5.69 7.11 3.11
C ARG A 115 -6.21 8.38 2.49
N ILE A 116 -5.31 9.23 2.00
CA ILE A 116 -5.62 10.38 1.18
C ILE A 116 -4.51 10.60 0.16
N GLY A 117 -4.85 10.94 -1.07
CA GLY A 117 -3.85 11.17 -2.10
C GLY A 117 -4.41 11.75 -3.38
N VAL A 118 -3.49 11.99 -4.30
CA VAL A 118 -3.75 12.41 -5.67
C VAL A 118 -3.03 11.44 -6.61
N GLU A 119 -3.63 11.14 -7.75
CA GLU A 119 -3.04 10.34 -8.80
C GLU A 119 -3.19 10.97 -10.17
N TYR A 120 -2.21 10.66 -11.03
CA TYR A 120 -2.25 10.94 -12.44
C TYR A 120 -2.11 9.65 -13.23
N ASN A 121 -3.07 9.44 -14.11
CA ASN A 121 -3.17 8.30 -15.00
C ASN A 121 -2.79 8.77 -16.40
N PHE A 122 -1.68 8.25 -16.92
CA PHE A 122 -1.19 8.61 -18.26
C PHE A 122 -2.11 8.04 -19.35
N THR A 123 -1.90 8.47 -20.60
CA THR A 123 -2.58 7.85 -21.76
C THR A 123 -2.05 6.44 -22.06
N PHE A 124 -0.81 6.17 -21.67
CA PHE A 124 -0.20 4.84 -21.65
C PHE A 124 -0.35 4.17 -20.27
N PRO A 125 -0.04 2.88 -20.09
CA PRO A 125 -0.44 2.09 -18.91
C PRO A 125 0.40 2.37 -17.64
N LEU A 126 0.72 3.64 -17.38
CA LEU A 126 1.39 4.11 -16.17
C LEU A 126 0.43 4.96 -15.32
N GLN A 127 0.55 4.82 -14.01
CA GLN A 127 -0.09 5.65 -12.99
C GLN A 127 0.98 6.11 -12.00
N LEU A 128 0.94 7.40 -11.66
CA LEU A 128 1.71 7.97 -10.57
C LEU A 128 0.76 8.46 -9.49
N SER A 129 1.11 8.27 -8.23
CA SER A 129 0.32 8.81 -7.10
C SER A 129 1.20 9.43 -6.04
N LEU A 130 0.70 10.43 -5.34
CA LEU A 130 1.26 10.93 -4.09
C LEU A 130 0.20 10.78 -3.02
N ASP A 131 0.48 9.99 -2.00
CA ASP A 131 -0.51 9.67 -0.97
C ASP A 131 0.09 9.53 0.43
N TRP A 132 -0.76 9.74 1.43
CA TRP A 132 -0.49 9.50 2.84
C TRP A 132 -1.45 8.45 3.36
N ARG A 133 -0.93 7.46 4.10
CA ARG A 133 -1.71 6.34 4.65
C ARG A 133 -1.36 6.05 6.11
N PRO A 134 -1.81 6.88 7.08
CA PRO A 134 -1.58 6.61 8.49
C PRO A 134 -2.34 5.37 8.96
N LEU A 135 -1.79 4.67 9.95
CA LEU A 135 -2.44 3.56 10.63
C LEU A 135 -2.48 3.78 12.13
N PHE A 136 -3.67 3.64 12.71
CA PHE A 136 -3.97 3.86 14.13
C PHE A 136 -4.39 2.54 14.77
N GLY A 137 -3.73 2.15 15.85
CA GLY A 137 -4.11 0.94 16.58
C GLY A 137 -3.09 0.51 17.63
N PRO A 138 -3.30 -0.65 18.26
CA PRO A 138 -2.36 -1.17 19.24
C PRO A 138 -1.11 -1.78 18.60
N ALA A 139 0.00 -1.65 19.32
CA ALA A 139 1.19 -2.46 19.16
C ALA A 139 1.35 -3.37 20.39
N PHE A 140 1.90 -4.56 20.17
CA PHE A 140 2.08 -5.59 21.19
C PHE A 140 3.49 -6.16 21.12
N ALA A 141 4.16 -6.22 22.27
CA ALA A 141 5.51 -6.74 22.42
C ALA A 141 5.70 -7.32 23.82
N SER A 142 6.24 -8.54 23.93
CA SER A 142 6.64 -9.16 25.20
C SER A 142 5.60 -9.09 26.33
N GLY A 143 4.31 -9.25 26.02
CA GLY A 143 3.22 -9.22 27.00
C GLY A 143 2.71 -7.81 27.35
N ALA A 144 3.27 -6.76 26.76
CA ALA A 144 2.78 -5.38 26.88
C ALA A 144 1.97 -4.96 25.64
N VAL A 145 1.00 -4.06 25.86
CA VAL A 145 0.22 -3.40 24.80
C VAL A 145 0.37 -1.90 24.93
N ALA A 146 0.68 -1.23 23.83
CA ALA A 146 0.81 0.22 23.75
C ALA A 146 0.17 0.75 22.46
N PHE A 147 0.02 2.07 22.36
CA PHE A 147 -0.42 2.68 21.10
C PHE A 147 0.71 2.65 20.06
N ASN A 148 0.37 2.27 18.82
CA ASN A 148 1.31 2.19 17.72
C ASN A 148 1.60 3.57 17.13
N THR A 149 2.62 4.24 17.68
CA THR A 149 3.09 5.52 17.16
C THR A 149 3.91 5.34 15.87
N GLY A 150 4.63 4.23 15.72
CA GLY A 150 5.50 3.97 14.57
C GLY A 150 4.77 3.95 13.22
N SER A 151 3.55 3.40 13.20
CA SER A 151 2.78 3.30 11.95
C SER A 151 2.15 4.62 11.48
N LEU A 152 2.15 5.66 12.32
CA LEU A 152 1.84 7.02 11.90
C LEU A 152 2.95 7.60 11.00
N TYR A 153 4.21 7.22 11.26
CA TYR A 153 5.37 7.64 10.47
C TYR A 153 5.64 6.70 9.29
N ALA A 154 5.46 5.38 9.47
CA ALA A 154 5.60 4.43 8.37
C ALA A 154 4.55 4.65 7.26
N GLY A 155 3.37 5.13 7.66
CA GLY A 155 2.30 5.56 6.77
C GLY A 155 2.53 6.90 6.05
N ALA A 156 3.69 7.55 6.24
CA ALA A 156 4.04 8.86 5.69
C ALA A 156 3.80 8.98 4.17
N PHE A 157 3.90 10.22 3.68
CA PHE A 157 3.79 10.54 2.26
C PHE A 157 4.67 9.60 1.43
N ALA A 158 4.07 9.06 0.37
CA ALA A 158 4.75 8.14 -0.51
C ALA A 158 4.37 8.38 -1.97
N LEU A 159 5.35 8.10 -2.83
CA LEU A 159 5.20 8.12 -4.28
C LEU A 159 4.80 6.73 -4.76
N GLY A 160 3.61 6.60 -5.35
CA GLY A 160 3.17 5.41 -6.04
C GLY A 160 3.60 5.43 -7.50
N VAL A 161 4.11 4.30 -7.98
CA VAL A 161 4.39 4.04 -9.40
C VAL A 161 3.74 2.71 -9.75
N ARG A 162 2.72 2.72 -10.60
CA ARG A 162 1.93 1.53 -10.94
C ARG A 162 1.75 1.36 -12.43
N TYR A 163 1.82 0.11 -12.88
CA TYR A 163 1.41 -0.32 -14.21
C TYR A 163 -0.08 -0.68 -14.20
N ARG A 164 -0.84 -0.13 -15.14
CA ARG A 164 -2.30 -0.34 -15.27
C ARG A 164 -2.62 -1.32 -16.40
N PHE A 165 -3.56 -2.24 -16.16
CA PHE A 165 -3.96 -3.27 -17.12
C PHE A 165 -5.41 -3.74 -16.90
#